data_AF-A0A832L1J9-F1
#
_entry.id   AF-A0A832L1J9-F1
#
_cell.length_a   1.000
_cell.length_b   1.000
_cell.length_c   1.000
_cell.angle_alpha   90.00
_cell.angle_beta   90.00
_cell.angle_gamma   90.00
#
_symmetry.space_group_name_H-M   'P 1'
#
loop_
_entity.id
_entity.type
_entity.pdbx_description
1 polymer ?
#
loop_
_entity_poly.entity_id
_entity_poly.type
_entity_poly.pdbx_seq_one_letter_code
_entity_poly.pdbx_strand_id
1 'polypeptide(L)' 'MLKLRQIREARKLSLTDVCVMTRIDPSSLSRIEREIWPCPPGWRRRLAEAFGIEEAVLFERVEEEGSEP' A
#
# COMPACT_ATOMS: atom_id res chain seq x y z
N MET A 1 8.86 -4.13 3.74
CA MET A 1 7.65 -3.89 2.92
C MET A 1 6.95 -2.63 3.42
N LEU A 2 6.06 -2.02 2.63
CA LEU A 2 5.24 -0.89 3.13
C LEU A 2 4.09 -1.39 4.02
N LYS A 3 3.78 -0.64 5.08
CA LYS A 3 2.63 -0.87 5.96
C LYS A 3 1.30 -0.91 5.19
N LEU A 4 1.21 -0.21 4.05
CA LEU A 4 0.10 -0.28 3.10
C LEU A 4 -0.32 -1.73 2.79
N ARG A 5 0.65 -2.60 2.51
CA ARG A 5 0.38 -4.00 2.20
C ARG A 5 -0.22 -4.74 3.40
N GLN A 6 0.37 -4.57 4.58
CA GLN A 6 -0.14 -5.19 5.82
C GLN A 6 -1.56 -4.72 6.12
N ILE A 7 -1.83 -3.42 6.00
CA ILE A 7 -3.16 -2.86 6.28
C ILE A 7 -4.19 -3.38 5.25
N ARG A 8 -3.81 -3.47 3.97
CA ARG A 8 -4.67 -4.05 2.93
C ARG A 8 -5.03 -5.50 3.27
N GLU A 9 -4.05 -6.32 3.59
CA GLU A 9 -4.23 -7.74 3.93
C GLU A 9 -5.03 -7.92 5.22
N ALA A 10 -4.75 -7.12 6.27
CA ALA A 10 -5.50 -7.12 7.52
C ALA A 10 -6.97 -6.73 7.34
N ARG A 11 -7.27 -5.84 6.38
CA ARG A 11 -8.64 -5.47 5.99
C ARG A 11 -9.29 -6.45 5.02
N LYS A 12 -8.62 -7.56 4.68
CA LYS A 12 -9.07 -8.57 3.71
C LYS A 12 -9.39 -7.98 2.32
N LEU A 13 -8.69 -6.92 1.95
CA LEU A 13 -8.82 -6.30 0.63
C LEU A 13 -7.84 -6.97 -0.35
N SER A 14 -8.35 -7.37 -1.51
CA SER A 14 -7.49 -7.76 -2.61
C SER A 14 -6.79 -6.53 -3.20
N LEU A 15 -5.72 -6.76 -3.97
CA LEU A 15 -5.05 -5.68 -4.69
C LEU A 15 -6.03 -4.98 -5.66
N THR A 16 -6.92 -5.75 -6.31
CA THR A 16 -7.95 -5.25 -7.20
C THR A 16 -8.98 -4.36 -6.49
N ASP A 17 -9.38 -4.71 -5.27
CA ASP A 17 -10.31 -3.89 -4.49
C ASP A 17 -9.73 -2.49 -4.24
N VAL A 18 -8.47 -2.41 -3.86
CA VAL A 18 -7.77 -1.13 -3.65
C VAL A 18 -7.63 -0.36 -4.97
N CYS A 19 -7.40 -1.05 -6.09
CA CYS A 19 -7.37 -0.42 -7.40
C CYS A 19 -8.71 0.22 -7.75
N VAL A 20 -9.84 -0.45 -7.48
CA VAL A 20 -11.18 0.09 -7.70
C VAL A 20 -11.44 1.31 -6.80
N MET A 21 -11.06 1.22 -5.52
CA MET A 21 -11.24 2.30 -4.53
C MET A 21 -10.44 3.56 -4.89
N THR A 22 -9.22 3.41 -5.41
CA THR A 22 -8.27 4.51 -5.60
C THR A 22 -8.06 4.94 -7.05
N ARG A 23 -8.58 4.15 -8.00
CA ARG A 23 -8.35 4.29 -9.45
C ARG A 23 -6.86 4.30 -9.82
N ILE A 24 -6.07 3.53 -9.08
CA ILE A 24 -4.67 3.24 -9.39
C ILE A 24 -4.63 1.90 -10.12
N ASP A 25 -3.80 1.77 -11.14
CA ASP A 25 -3.71 0.51 -11.88
C ASP A 25 -3.04 -0.60 -11.03
N PRO A 26 -3.43 -1.87 -11.23
CA PRO A 26 -2.89 -2.99 -10.46
C PRO A 26 -1.37 -3.15 -10.55
N SER A 27 -0.78 -2.88 -11.71
CA SER A 27 0.66 -3.05 -11.91
C SER A 27 1.45 -2.03 -11.10
N SER A 28 1.01 -0.78 -11.08
CA SER A 28 1.65 0.27 -10.30
C SER A 28 1.43 0.08 -8.81
N LEU A 29 0.21 -0.27 -8.37
CA LEU A 29 -0.05 -0.53 -6.95
C LEU A 29 0.80 -1.70 -6.43
N SER A 30 0.93 -2.78 -7.20
CA SER A 30 1.80 -3.91 -6.89
C SER A 30 3.27 -3.49 -6.76
N ARG A 31 3.77 -2.66 -7.68
CA ARG A 31 5.15 -2.14 -7.63
C ARG A 31 5.39 -1.20 -6.45
N ILE A 32 4.37 -0.42 -6.06
CA ILE A 32 4.41 0.45 -4.88
C ILE A 32 4.50 -0.38 -3.61
N GLU A 33 3.62 -1.37 -3.41
CA GLU A 33 3.63 -2.23 -2.21
C GLU A 33 4.96 -2.96 -2.02
N ARG A 34 5.61 -3.32 -3.13
CA ARG A 34 6.91 -3.99 -3.18
C ARG A 34 8.10 -3.03 -3.12
N GLU A 35 7.87 -1.73 -2.97
CA GLU A 35 8.91 -0.70 -2.93
C GLU A 35 9.80 -0.66 -4.21
N ILE A 36 9.34 -1.25 -5.33
CA ILE A 36 10.04 -1.25 -6.63
C ILE A 36 9.93 0.13 -7.30
N TRP A 37 8.83 0.83 -7.05
CA TRP A 37 8.59 2.17 -7.58
C TRP A 37 8.01 3.07 -6.49
N PRO A 38 8.54 4.29 -6.31
CA PRO A 38 8.03 5.22 -5.32
C PRO A 38 6.60 5.64 -5.65
N CYS A 39 5.74 5.74 -4.64
CA CYS A 39 4.38 6.22 -4.81
C CYS A 39 4.36 7.74 -5.07
N PRO A 40 3.75 8.21 -6.19
CA PRO A 40 3.59 9.63 -6.44
C PRO A 40 2.77 10.34 -5.35
N PRO A 41 3.06 11.61 -5.01
CA PRO A 41 2.38 12.32 -3.92
C PRO A 41 0.85 12.35 -4.04
N GLY A 42 0.32 12.53 -5.26
CA GLY A 42 -1.12 12.53 -5.49
C GLY A 42 -1.78 11.17 -5.23
N TRP A 43 -1.04 10.07 -5.40
CA TRP A 43 -1.54 8.73 -5.13
C TRP A 43 -1.40 8.37 -3.66
N ARG A 44 -0.37 8.86 -2.97
CA ARG A 44 -0.25 8.74 -1.51
C ARG A 44 -1.48 9.31 -0.81
N ARG A 45 -1.91 10.52 -1.21
CA ARG A 45 -3.15 11.15 -0.71
C ARG A 45 -4.39 10.28 -0.93
N ARG A 46 -4.60 9.78 -2.17
CA ARG A 46 -5.75 8.92 -2.48
C ARG A 46 -5.76 7.63 -1.65
N LEU A 47 -4.60 7.01 -1.47
CA LEU A 47 -4.47 5.81 -0.66
C LEU A 47 -4.74 6.15 0.82
N ALA A 48 -4.15 7.22 1.36
CA ALA A 48 -4.42 7.68 2.72
C ALA A 48 -5.92 7.93 2.97
N GLU A 49 -6.59 8.64 2.05
CA GLU A 49 -8.02 8.91 2.09
C GLU A 49 -8.86 7.61 2.00
N ALA A 50 -8.54 6.72 1.05
CA ALA A 50 -9.27 5.46 0.85
C ALA A 50 -9.16 4.52 2.05
N PHE A 51 -8.02 4.56 2.76
CA PHE A 51 -7.82 3.78 3.98
C PHE A 51 -8.26 4.53 5.25
N GLY A 52 -8.45 5.85 5.20
CA GLY A 52 -8.70 6.69 6.37
C GLY A 52 -7.52 6.70 7.34
N ILE A 53 -6.29 6.67 6.81
CA ILE A 53 -5.03 6.60 7.58
C ILE A 53 -4.08 7.66 7.04
N GLU A 54 -3.29 8.29 7.91
CA GLU A 54 -2.30 9.28 7.49
C GLU A 54 -1.22 8.69 6.56
N GLU A 55 -0.75 9.50 5.59
CA GLU A 55 0.30 9.09 4.64
C GLU A 55 1.57 8.59 5.35
N ALA A 56 2.00 9.26 6.42
CA ALA A 56 3.20 8.89 7.16
C ALA A 56 3.13 7.46 7.74
N VAL A 57 1.95 7.07 8.22
CA VAL A 57 1.69 5.74 8.76
C VAL A 57 1.56 4.71 7.63
N LEU A 58 0.81 5.04 6.59
CA LEU A 58 0.51 4.10 5.50
C LEU A 58 1.77 3.72 4.68
N PHE A 59 2.70 4.66 4.54
CA PHE A 59 3.95 4.48 3.80
C PHE A 59 5.16 4.27 4.71
N GLU A 60 4.94 3.99 6.00
CA GLU A 60 5.97 3.53 6.92
C GLU A 60 6.55 2.19 6.43
N ARG A 61 7.86 2.04 6.51
CA ARG A 61 8.53 0.78 6.19
C ARG A 61 8.48 -0.11 7.41
N VAL A 62 7.98 -1.33 7.23
CA VAL A 62 7.94 -2.37 8.26
C VAL A 62 8.88 -3.50 7.87
N GLU A 63 9.58 -4.03 8.87
CA GLU A 63 10.37 -5.25 8.73
C GLU A 63 9.42 -6.44 8.58
N GLU A 64 9.69 -7.33 7.63
CA GLU A 64 9.01 -8.62 7.59
C GLU A 64 9.60 -9.49 8.70
N GLU A 65 8.92 -9.62 9.84
CA GLU A 65 9.19 -10.69 10.80
C GLU A 65 8.87 -12.03 10.10
N GLY A 66 9.89 -12.65 9.48
CA GLY A 66 9.68 -13.91 8.78
C GLY A 66 10.72 -14.34 7.74
N SER A 67 11.96 -13.86 7.82
CA SER A 67 13.08 -14.53 7.17
C SER A 67 14.10 -14.90 8.23
N GLU A 68 13.80 -15.95 9.01
CA GLU A 68 14.89 -16.72 9.62
C GLU A 68 15.68 -17.40 8.48
N PRO A 69 17.02 -17.45 8.59
CA PRO A 69 17.94 -17.89 7.53
C PRO A 69 17.84 -19.37 7.17
#